data_AF-A0A1Y1JRP8-F1
#
_entry.id   AF-A0A1Y1JRP8-F1
#
_cell.length_a   1.000
_cell.length_b   1.000
_cell.length_c   1.000
_cell.angle_alpha   90.00
_cell.angle_beta   90.00
_cell.angle_gamma   90.00
#
_symmetry.space_group_name_H-M   'P 1'
#
loop_
_entity.id
_entity.type
_entity.pdbx_description
1 polymer ?
#
loop_
_entity_poly.entity_id
_entity_poly.type
_entity_poly.pdbx_seq_one_letter_code
_entity_poly.pdbx_strand_id
1 'polypeptide(L)'
;MEKKYYSFVDKFDEYRNTLNTIDKQSIDYYRVKCNDLKIPYFEDIRSIIVDICPKAVSYLKNMSEKDEKYERDDACKYLYYWIYHDVLNEKKDYNIFGLLLTLILENRDIFSDKYIQEFYTNCSIHRDDLQKLTVLYDIHKHSKYIKEYKCEHKNNDEFCNAIKKIIDPNNTQMKNEDLKINTSIKSTISQYNVEIPIIITIVVTLLIYSLIFIMYKVSHSLSYIYDFKLYRSHIRIGIKSIKKKINNIEKEWKNLQNTDIFRRIIWNGRYNILYYSD
;
A
#
# COMPACT_ATOMS: atom_id res chain seq x y z
N MET A 1 2.20 -27.65 -9.49
CA MET A 1 2.10 -26.43 -10.33
C MET A 1 3.03 -25.32 -9.80
N GLU A 2 4.26 -25.67 -9.37
CA GLU A 2 5.17 -24.77 -8.63
C GLU A 2 6.30 -24.17 -9.51
N LYS A 3 6.50 -24.68 -10.73
CA LYS A 3 7.67 -24.34 -11.59
C LYS A 3 7.76 -22.88 -12.06
N LYS A 4 6.72 -22.04 -11.92
CA LYS A 4 6.72 -20.67 -12.45
C LYS A 4 7.13 -19.58 -11.46
N TYR A 5 7.20 -19.85 -10.15
CA TYR A 5 7.44 -18.76 -9.19
C TYR A 5 8.91 -18.30 -9.21
N TYR A 6 9.85 -19.22 -9.43
CA TYR A 6 11.29 -18.95 -9.42
C TYR A 6 11.94 -18.96 -10.81
N SER A 7 11.16 -19.01 -11.90
CA SER A 7 11.71 -19.06 -13.26
C SER A 7 12.51 -17.82 -13.64
N PHE A 8 12.27 -16.69 -12.96
CA PHE A 8 13.04 -15.46 -13.18
C PHE A 8 14.48 -15.53 -12.66
N VAL A 9 14.82 -16.52 -11.81
CA VAL A 9 16.18 -16.75 -11.30
C VAL A 9 17.18 -16.95 -12.43
N ASP A 10 16.77 -17.64 -13.49
CA ASP A 10 17.60 -17.89 -14.68
C ASP A 10 17.96 -16.58 -15.42
N LYS A 11 17.18 -15.50 -15.21
CA LYS A 11 17.40 -14.17 -15.80
C LYS A 11 18.09 -13.18 -14.84
N PHE A 12 18.52 -13.60 -13.65
CA PHE A 12 19.13 -12.67 -12.68
C PHE A 12 20.34 -11.93 -13.23
N ASP A 13 21.19 -12.60 -14.00
CA ASP A 13 22.36 -11.96 -14.58
C ASP A 13 21.98 -10.93 -15.64
N GLU A 14 20.96 -11.20 -16.46
CA GLU A 14 20.41 -10.24 -17.42
C GLU A 14 19.94 -8.99 -16.68
N TYR A 15 19.08 -9.15 -15.68
CA TYR A 15 18.53 -8.04 -14.90
C TYR A 15 19.60 -7.27 -14.13
N ARG A 16 20.58 -7.97 -13.56
CA ARG A 16 21.75 -7.38 -12.89
C ARG A 16 22.59 -6.55 -13.85
N ASN A 17 22.82 -7.09 -15.04
CA ASN A 17 23.56 -6.39 -16.07
C ASN A 17 22.81 -5.15 -16.51
N THR A 18 21.50 -5.24 -16.79
CA THR A 18 20.69 -4.07 -17.13
C THR A 18 20.73 -3.02 -16.03
N LEU A 19 20.62 -3.43 -14.76
CA LEU A 19 20.73 -2.53 -13.61
C LEU A 19 22.11 -1.84 -13.55
N ASN A 20 23.19 -2.56 -13.86
CA ASN A 20 24.56 -2.03 -13.81
C ASN A 20 24.97 -1.20 -15.04
N THR A 21 24.34 -1.42 -16.19
CA THR A 21 24.61 -0.68 -17.43
C THR A 21 23.81 0.62 -17.56
N ILE A 22 22.97 0.96 -16.56
CA ILE A 22 22.25 2.23 -16.54
C ILE A 22 23.25 3.37 -16.67
N ASP A 23 23.04 4.21 -17.68
CA ASP A 23 23.95 5.29 -18.01
C ASP A 23 23.92 6.40 -16.94
N LYS A 24 25.03 7.11 -16.84
CA LYS A 24 25.22 8.17 -15.84
C LYS A 24 24.25 9.33 -16.06
N GLN A 25 23.86 9.62 -17.30
CA GLN A 25 22.96 10.73 -17.62
C GLN A 25 21.55 10.47 -17.07
N SER A 26 21.05 9.25 -17.21
CA SER A 26 19.78 8.82 -16.62
C SER A 26 19.80 8.91 -15.09
N ILE A 27 20.91 8.49 -14.46
CA ILE A 27 21.12 8.63 -13.01
C ILE A 27 21.07 10.10 -12.57
N ASP A 28 21.77 10.99 -13.27
CA ASP A 28 21.81 12.41 -12.92
C ASP A 28 20.43 13.08 -13.09
N TYR A 29 19.63 12.65 -14.06
CA TYR A 29 18.24 13.11 -14.25
C TYR A 29 17.35 12.78 -13.04
N TYR A 30 17.37 11.53 -12.56
CA TYR A 30 16.53 11.12 -11.43
C TYR A 30 17.08 11.59 -10.07
N ARG A 31 18.37 11.94 -9.97
CA ARG A 31 18.98 12.39 -8.71
C ARG A 31 18.26 13.58 -8.09
N VAL A 32 17.81 14.55 -8.91
CA VAL A 32 17.08 15.71 -8.41
C VAL A 32 15.77 15.29 -7.73
N LYS A 33 14.96 14.45 -8.40
CA LYS A 33 13.71 13.93 -7.84
C LYS A 33 13.93 13.06 -6.60
N CYS A 34 14.99 12.26 -6.60
CA CYS A 34 15.33 11.38 -5.50
C CYS A 34 15.76 12.13 -4.23
N ASN A 35 16.35 13.31 -4.34
CA ASN A 35 16.74 14.12 -3.19
C ASN A 35 15.53 14.69 -2.43
N ASP A 36 14.42 14.93 -3.15
CA ASP A 36 13.19 15.49 -2.60
C ASP A 36 12.22 14.41 -2.06
N LEU A 37 12.61 13.14 -2.15
CA LEU A 37 11.82 12.00 -1.68
C LEU A 37 11.49 12.12 -0.19
N LYS A 38 10.18 12.05 0.11
CA LYS A 38 9.67 11.99 1.48
C LYS A 38 9.42 10.53 1.86
N ILE A 39 10.33 9.94 2.64
CA ILE A 39 10.30 8.53 3.02
C ILE A 39 10.27 8.40 4.55
N PRO A 40 9.14 8.77 5.20
CA PRO A 40 9.06 8.90 6.65
C PRO A 40 9.30 7.58 7.39
N TYR A 41 9.08 6.44 6.73
CA TYR A 41 9.25 5.10 7.31
C TYR A 41 10.68 4.56 7.24
N PHE A 42 11.62 5.32 6.65
CA PHE A 42 12.97 4.84 6.36
C PHE A 42 14.06 5.84 6.76
N GLU A 43 13.84 6.65 7.78
CA GLU A 43 14.81 7.68 8.22
C GLU A 43 16.20 7.11 8.51
N ASP A 44 16.29 5.90 9.06
CA ASP A 44 17.56 5.27 9.42
C ASP A 44 18.34 4.69 8.23
N ILE A 45 17.72 4.57 7.06
CA ILE A 45 18.37 4.20 5.79
C ILE A 45 18.12 5.22 4.68
N ARG A 46 17.72 6.44 5.05
CA ARG A 46 17.37 7.49 4.08
C ARG A 46 18.51 7.79 3.14
N SER A 47 19.73 7.91 3.65
CA SER A 47 20.92 8.14 2.82
C SER A 47 21.11 7.03 1.78
N ILE A 48 21.01 5.77 2.22
CA ILE A 48 21.11 4.60 1.33
C ILE A 48 20.03 4.64 0.25
N ILE A 49 18.79 4.97 0.62
CA ILE A 49 17.68 5.05 -0.35
C ILE A 49 17.89 6.18 -1.34
N VAL A 50 18.30 7.37 -0.89
CA VAL A 50 18.58 8.51 -1.76
C VAL A 50 19.69 8.16 -2.74
N ASP A 51 20.71 7.42 -2.31
CA ASP A 51 21.83 6.99 -3.15
C ASP A 51 21.40 5.98 -4.23
N ILE A 52 20.55 5.00 -3.90
CA ILE A 52 20.11 3.97 -4.86
C ILE A 52 18.94 4.41 -5.73
N CYS A 53 18.14 5.38 -5.29
CA CYS A 53 16.88 5.76 -5.92
C CYS A 53 17.03 6.06 -7.42
N PRO A 54 18.03 6.85 -7.88
CA PRO A 54 18.13 7.18 -9.30
C PRO A 54 18.34 5.94 -10.17
N LYS A 55 19.12 4.99 -9.65
CA LYS A 55 19.40 3.71 -10.31
C LYS A 55 18.16 2.83 -10.34
N ALA A 56 17.43 2.75 -9.23
CA ALA A 56 16.20 1.97 -9.14
C ALA A 56 15.08 2.51 -10.05
N VAL A 57 14.87 3.84 -10.06
CA VAL A 57 13.84 4.48 -10.91
C VAL A 57 14.20 4.32 -12.39
N SER A 58 15.46 4.53 -12.78
CA SER A 58 15.90 4.31 -14.16
C SER A 58 15.74 2.85 -14.58
N TYR A 59 16.04 1.90 -13.71
CA TYR A 59 15.84 0.48 -13.99
C TYR A 59 14.36 0.17 -14.25
N LEU A 60 13.47 0.62 -13.35
CA LEU A 60 12.03 0.42 -13.49
C LEU A 60 11.49 1.05 -14.77
N LYS A 61 11.99 2.24 -15.16
CA LYS A 61 11.60 2.86 -16.41
C LYS A 61 11.97 2.00 -17.62
N ASN A 62 13.23 1.61 -17.73
CA ASN A 62 13.70 0.77 -18.84
C ASN A 62 12.89 -0.55 -18.92
N MET A 63 12.54 -1.12 -17.77
CA MET A 63 11.77 -2.35 -17.72
C MET A 63 10.28 -2.13 -18.00
N SER A 64 9.73 -0.96 -17.66
CA SER A 64 8.33 -0.62 -17.95
C SER A 64 8.03 -0.52 -19.44
N GLU A 65 9.06 -0.29 -20.27
CA GLU A 65 8.98 -0.19 -21.72
C GLU A 65 8.99 -1.57 -22.42
N LYS A 66 9.26 -2.66 -21.69
CA LYS A 66 9.17 -4.02 -22.26
C LYS A 66 7.73 -4.37 -22.59
N ASP A 67 7.49 -5.00 -23.74
CA ASP A 67 6.15 -5.37 -24.23
C ASP A 67 5.47 -6.43 -23.35
N GLU A 68 6.24 -7.44 -22.95
CA GLU A 68 5.71 -8.62 -22.30
C GLU A 68 5.55 -8.42 -20.78
N LYS A 69 4.31 -8.63 -20.30
CA LYS A 69 3.96 -8.41 -18.88
C LYS A 69 4.84 -9.22 -17.92
N TYR A 70 5.10 -10.47 -18.23
CA TYR A 70 5.88 -11.34 -17.34
C TYR A 70 7.34 -10.85 -17.20
N GLU A 71 7.91 -10.22 -18.23
CA GLU A 71 9.25 -9.66 -18.13
C GLU A 71 9.31 -8.45 -17.19
N ARG A 72 8.25 -7.63 -17.18
CA ARG A 72 8.10 -6.51 -16.24
C ARG A 72 7.97 -7.02 -14.81
N ASP A 73 7.14 -8.04 -14.61
CA ASP A 73 6.93 -8.66 -13.30
C ASP A 73 8.23 -9.27 -12.75
N ASP A 74 8.97 -9.99 -13.59
CA ASP A 74 10.23 -10.64 -13.24
C ASP A 74 11.34 -9.62 -12.94
N ALA A 75 11.43 -8.54 -13.75
CA ALA A 75 12.34 -7.43 -13.48
C ALA A 75 12.01 -6.73 -12.14
N CYS A 76 10.73 -6.57 -11.85
CA CYS A 76 10.28 -5.96 -10.60
C CYS A 76 10.68 -6.80 -9.38
N LYS A 77 10.46 -8.12 -9.46
CA LYS A 77 10.91 -9.08 -8.44
C LYS A 77 12.42 -9.07 -8.26
N TYR A 78 13.17 -8.98 -9.37
CA TYR A 78 14.61 -8.85 -9.30
C TYR A 78 15.04 -7.58 -8.55
N LEU A 79 14.42 -6.42 -8.84
CA LEU A 79 14.75 -5.19 -8.13
C LEU A 79 14.41 -5.27 -6.65
N TYR A 80 13.27 -5.88 -6.30
CA TYR A 80 12.91 -6.16 -4.91
C TYR A 80 14.02 -6.97 -4.22
N TYR A 81 14.42 -8.08 -4.84
CA TYR A 81 15.48 -8.95 -4.33
C TYR A 81 16.82 -8.21 -4.18
N TRP A 82 17.20 -7.41 -5.18
CA TRP A 82 18.42 -6.61 -5.16
C TRP A 82 18.46 -5.62 -3.99
N ILE A 83 17.34 -4.94 -3.71
CA ILE A 83 17.25 -4.05 -2.54
C ILE A 83 17.39 -4.85 -1.25
N TYR A 84 16.68 -5.97 -1.14
CA TYR A 84 16.74 -6.84 0.05
C TYR A 84 18.17 -7.34 0.34
N HIS A 85 18.80 -7.92 -0.67
CA HIS A 85 20.05 -8.66 -0.55
C HIS A 85 21.27 -7.74 -0.66
N ASP A 86 21.40 -7.00 -1.76
CA ASP A 86 22.63 -6.25 -2.07
C ASP A 86 22.68 -4.88 -1.38
N VAL A 87 21.54 -4.24 -1.16
CA VAL A 87 21.48 -2.89 -0.55
C VAL A 87 21.32 -2.97 0.97
N LEU A 88 20.34 -3.74 1.43
CA LEU A 88 19.99 -3.82 2.86
C LEU A 88 20.74 -4.93 3.61
N ASN A 89 21.50 -5.76 2.87
CA ASN A 89 22.34 -6.83 3.42
C ASN A 89 21.57 -7.77 4.35
N GLU A 90 20.31 -8.10 4.00
CA GLU A 90 19.43 -9.03 4.74
C GLU A 90 19.17 -8.70 6.21
N LYS A 91 19.65 -7.55 6.70
CA LYS A 91 19.72 -7.26 8.14
C LYS A 91 18.46 -6.65 8.72
N LYS A 92 17.52 -6.21 7.88
CA LYS A 92 16.42 -5.34 8.32
C LYS A 92 15.08 -5.68 7.67
N ASP A 93 14.05 -5.71 8.51
CA ASP A 93 12.65 -5.94 8.15
C ASP A 93 11.99 -4.69 7.58
N TYR A 94 12.53 -4.20 6.47
CA TYR A 94 11.93 -3.07 5.80
C TYR A 94 10.78 -3.51 4.91
N ASN A 95 9.75 -2.66 4.86
CA ASN A 95 8.71 -2.78 3.87
C ASN A 95 9.25 -2.38 2.48
N ILE A 96 10.05 -3.24 1.86
CA ILE A 96 10.69 -3.02 0.55
C ILE A 96 9.64 -2.78 -0.53
N PHE A 97 8.49 -3.47 -0.43
CA PHE A 97 7.35 -3.21 -1.32
C PHE A 97 6.87 -1.76 -1.20
N GLY A 98 6.68 -1.28 0.04
CA GLY A 98 6.32 0.10 0.33
C GLY A 98 7.35 1.09 -0.21
N LEU A 99 8.64 0.80 -0.06
CA LEU A 99 9.72 1.61 -0.63
C LEU A 99 9.61 1.71 -2.15
N LEU A 100 9.55 0.56 -2.85
CA LEU A 100 9.44 0.55 -4.31
C LEU A 100 8.17 1.28 -4.79
N LEU A 101 7.08 1.11 -4.05
CA LEU A 101 5.84 1.82 -4.35
C LEU A 101 6.00 3.34 -4.20
N THR A 102 6.65 3.81 -3.13
CA THR A 102 6.97 5.23 -2.96
C THR A 102 7.84 5.74 -4.11
N LEU A 103 8.86 4.98 -4.54
CA LEU A 103 9.70 5.35 -5.67
C LEU A 103 8.89 5.56 -6.95
N ILE A 104 7.90 4.71 -7.23
CA ILE A 104 7.03 4.83 -8.41
C ILE A 104 6.05 5.98 -8.27
N LEU A 105 5.38 6.13 -7.13
CA LEU A 105 4.34 7.14 -6.94
C LEU A 105 4.90 8.57 -6.96
N GLU A 106 6.08 8.79 -6.38
CA GLU A 106 6.77 10.09 -6.40
C GLU A 106 7.34 10.41 -7.80
N ASN A 107 7.40 9.42 -8.68
CA ASN A 107 7.85 9.53 -10.07
C ASN A 107 6.72 9.20 -11.07
N ARG A 108 5.45 9.41 -10.69
CA ARG A 108 4.29 8.99 -11.51
C ARG A 108 4.27 9.59 -12.91
N ASP A 109 4.92 10.74 -13.12
CA ASP A 109 4.99 11.41 -14.42
C ASP A 109 5.84 10.63 -15.44
N ILE A 110 6.61 9.64 -14.98
CA ILE A 110 7.48 8.79 -15.79
C ILE A 110 6.78 7.47 -16.17
N PHE A 111 5.86 6.99 -15.34
CA PHE A 111 5.26 5.66 -15.49
C PHE A 111 3.83 5.76 -16.03
N SER A 112 3.45 4.84 -16.91
CA SER A 112 2.05 4.74 -17.35
C SER A 112 1.15 4.26 -16.20
N ASP A 113 -0.09 4.74 -16.16
CA ASP A 113 -1.09 4.27 -15.18
C ASP A 113 -1.26 2.75 -15.20
N LYS A 114 -1.18 2.16 -16.41
CA LYS A 114 -1.21 0.71 -16.61
C LYS A 114 -0.06 0.01 -15.87
N TYR A 115 1.16 0.53 -16.02
CA TYR A 115 2.33 -0.04 -15.33
C TYR A 115 2.19 0.07 -13.80
N ILE A 116 1.73 1.22 -13.31
CA ILE A 116 1.49 1.44 -11.88
C ILE A 116 0.48 0.39 -11.35
N GLN A 117 -0.62 0.16 -12.07
CA GLN A 117 -1.62 -0.84 -11.69
C GLN A 117 -1.06 -2.28 -11.68
N GLU A 118 -0.29 -2.65 -12.70
CA GLU A 118 0.35 -3.97 -12.77
C GLU A 118 1.40 -4.19 -11.67
N PHE A 119 2.10 -3.12 -11.28
CA PHE A 119 3.09 -3.17 -10.21
C PHE A 119 2.46 -3.58 -8.86
N TYR A 120 1.29 -3.04 -8.53
CA TYR A 120 0.58 -3.34 -7.28
C TYR A 120 0.25 -4.83 -7.12
N THR A 121 0.01 -5.55 -8.21
CA THR A 121 -0.45 -6.93 -8.14
C THR A 121 0.69 -7.95 -8.18
N ASN A 122 1.83 -7.61 -8.78
CA ASN A 122 2.80 -8.62 -9.21
C ASN A 122 4.22 -8.47 -8.64
N CYS A 123 4.57 -7.31 -8.08
CA CYS A 123 5.95 -7.05 -7.63
C CYS A 123 6.25 -7.51 -6.20
N SER A 124 5.24 -7.96 -5.44
CA SER A 124 5.43 -8.39 -4.05
C SER A 124 6.01 -9.80 -4.00
N ILE A 125 7.13 -9.95 -3.29
CA ILE A 125 7.68 -11.25 -2.90
C ILE A 125 7.40 -11.46 -1.43
N HIS A 126 6.92 -12.65 -1.05
CA HIS A 126 6.73 -12.97 0.36
C HIS A 126 8.09 -13.13 1.04
N ARG A 127 8.20 -12.75 2.31
CA ARG A 127 9.46 -12.85 3.07
C ARG A 127 10.10 -14.24 3.01
N ASP A 128 9.30 -15.27 3.21
CA ASP A 128 9.78 -16.67 3.19
C ASP A 128 10.35 -17.06 1.81
N ASP A 129 9.92 -16.38 0.75
CA ASP A 129 10.43 -16.60 -0.58
C ASP A 129 11.72 -15.83 -0.86
N LEU A 130 12.01 -14.73 -0.14
CA LEU A 130 13.29 -14.02 -0.25
C LEU A 130 14.46 -14.86 0.23
N GLN A 131 14.28 -15.60 1.33
CA GLN A 131 15.31 -16.52 1.82
C GLN A 131 15.57 -17.64 0.82
N LYS A 132 14.52 -18.23 0.25
CA LYS A 132 14.64 -19.24 -0.81
C LYS A 132 15.32 -18.66 -2.06
N LEU A 133 14.96 -17.44 -2.45
CA LEU A 133 15.58 -16.72 -3.58
C LEU A 133 17.06 -16.46 -3.35
N THR A 134 17.45 -16.13 -2.12
CA THR A 134 18.86 -15.95 -1.74
C THR A 134 19.64 -17.24 -1.94
N VAL A 135 19.12 -18.36 -1.44
CA VAL A 135 19.72 -19.68 -1.65
C VAL A 135 19.79 -20.04 -3.14
N LEU A 136 18.72 -19.79 -3.91
CA LEU A 136 18.70 -20.05 -5.35
C LEU A 136 19.69 -19.16 -6.11
N TYR A 137 19.82 -17.90 -5.73
CA TYR A 137 20.78 -16.98 -6.32
C TYR A 137 22.22 -17.41 -6.03
N ASP A 138 22.51 -17.80 -4.79
CA ASP A 138 23.83 -18.30 -4.42
C ASP A 138 24.19 -19.56 -5.20
N ILE A 139 23.24 -20.51 -5.31
CA ILE A 139 23.43 -21.70 -6.14
C ILE A 139 23.66 -21.31 -7.60
N HIS A 140 22.85 -20.41 -8.16
CA HIS A 140 22.99 -19.95 -9.54
C HIS A 140 24.36 -19.33 -9.78
N LYS A 141 24.76 -18.37 -8.95
CA LYS A 141 26.04 -17.66 -8.98
C LYS A 141 27.23 -18.61 -8.88
N HIS A 142 27.21 -19.55 -7.93
CA HIS A 142 28.29 -20.52 -7.78
C HIS A 142 28.29 -21.55 -8.92
N SER A 143 27.13 -22.00 -9.39
CA SER A 143 27.04 -22.96 -10.51
C SER A 143 27.61 -22.36 -11.80
N LYS A 144 27.34 -21.09 -12.06
CA LYS A 144 27.90 -20.34 -13.17
C LYS A 144 29.41 -20.19 -13.03
N TYR A 145 29.88 -19.81 -11.84
CA TYR A 145 31.32 -19.74 -11.55
C TYR A 145 32.04 -21.08 -11.76
N ILE A 146 31.42 -22.19 -11.34
CA ILE A 146 31.99 -23.52 -11.53
C ILE A 146 32.04 -23.89 -13.02
N LYS A 147 30.96 -23.63 -13.77
CA LYS A 147 30.89 -23.90 -15.21
C LYS A 147 31.90 -23.07 -15.99
N GLU A 148 31.96 -21.76 -15.76
CA GLU A 148 32.77 -20.81 -16.54
C GLU A 148 34.26 -20.83 -16.15
N TYR A 149 34.61 -20.99 -14.87
CA TYR A 149 35.99 -20.73 -14.42
C TYR A 149 36.77 -21.95 -13.95
N LYS A 150 36.12 -23.00 -13.43
CA LYS A 150 36.83 -24.18 -12.89
C LYS A 150 36.80 -25.39 -13.83
N CYS A 151 35.75 -25.55 -14.62
CA CYS A 151 35.56 -26.76 -15.42
C CYS A 151 35.93 -26.61 -16.91
N GLU A 152 36.16 -25.40 -17.41
CA GLU A 152 36.61 -25.19 -18.80
C GLU A 152 38.12 -25.40 -19.00
N HIS A 153 38.94 -25.28 -17.94
CA HIS A 153 40.40 -25.23 -18.10
C HIS A 153 41.17 -26.51 -17.82
N LYS A 154 40.56 -27.57 -17.25
CA LYS A 154 41.21 -28.89 -17.13
C LYS A 154 40.19 -30.03 -17.22
N ASN A 155 40.33 -30.87 -18.24
CA ASN A 155 39.50 -32.05 -18.51
C ASN A 155 39.52 -33.15 -17.41
N ASN A 156 40.18 -32.93 -16.27
CA ASN A 156 40.47 -33.96 -15.27
C ASN A 156 40.33 -33.49 -13.81
N ASP A 157 39.53 -32.45 -13.54
CA ASP A 157 39.28 -32.07 -12.15
C ASP A 157 38.16 -32.94 -11.55
N GLU A 158 38.53 -33.90 -10.70
CA GLU A 158 37.60 -34.76 -9.94
C GLU A 158 36.49 -33.93 -9.27
N PHE A 159 36.82 -32.71 -8.85
CA PHE A 159 35.90 -31.72 -8.32
C PHE A 159 34.78 -31.34 -9.30
N CYS A 160 35.11 -31.07 -10.56
CA CYS A 160 34.13 -30.74 -11.60
C CYS A 160 33.22 -31.93 -11.94
N ASN A 161 33.78 -33.14 -11.94
CA ASN A 161 33.00 -34.35 -12.14
C ASN A 161 32.07 -34.63 -10.95
N ALA A 162 32.49 -34.38 -9.72
CA ALA A 162 31.65 -34.47 -8.53
C ALA A 162 30.50 -33.44 -8.58
N ILE A 163 30.77 -32.20 -9.00
CA ILE A 163 29.74 -31.17 -9.12
C ILE A 163 28.77 -31.47 -10.27
N LYS A 164 29.25 -31.88 -11.45
CA LYS A 164 28.37 -32.35 -12.53
C LYS A 164 27.48 -33.50 -12.08
N LYS A 165 28.01 -34.45 -11.29
CA LYS A 165 27.22 -35.54 -10.69
C LYS A 165 26.17 -35.07 -9.66
N ILE A 166 26.27 -33.87 -9.10
CA ILE A 166 25.23 -33.32 -8.22
C ILE A 166 24.20 -32.51 -9.03
N ILE A 167 24.66 -31.76 -10.04
CA ILE A 167 23.80 -30.87 -10.84
C ILE A 167 23.01 -31.64 -11.91
N ASP A 168 23.66 -32.55 -12.64
CA ASP A 168 23.05 -33.26 -13.77
C ASP A 168 21.87 -34.15 -13.35
N PRO A 169 21.98 -35.07 -12.37
CA PRO A 169 20.85 -35.93 -12.01
C PRO A 169 19.67 -35.14 -11.46
N ASN A 170 19.88 -34.00 -10.79
CA ASN A 170 18.79 -33.13 -10.35
C ASN A 170 18.06 -32.49 -11.55
N ASN A 171 18.78 -32.14 -12.62
CA ASN A 171 18.18 -31.65 -13.88
C ASN A 171 17.46 -32.76 -14.67
N THR A 172 17.97 -33.99 -14.68
CA THR A 172 17.32 -35.13 -15.34
C THR A 172 16.12 -35.64 -14.54
N GLN A 173 16.20 -35.63 -13.21
CA GLN A 173 15.11 -36.03 -12.33
C GLN A 173 13.95 -35.02 -12.40
N MET A 174 14.23 -33.71 -12.45
CA MET A 174 13.21 -32.68 -12.73
C MET A 174 12.55 -32.78 -14.11
N LYS A 175 13.22 -33.35 -15.12
CA LYS A 175 12.64 -33.61 -16.45
C LYS A 175 11.86 -34.93 -16.51
N ASN A 176 12.30 -35.95 -15.77
CA ASN A 176 11.69 -37.27 -15.77
C ASN A 176 10.48 -37.35 -14.83
N GLU A 177 10.43 -36.56 -13.76
CA GLU A 177 9.25 -36.44 -12.89
C GLU A 177 8.09 -35.74 -13.61
N ASP A 178 8.34 -34.74 -14.45
CA ASP A 178 7.32 -34.14 -15.34
C ASP A 178 6.70 -35.18 -16.31
N LEU A 179 7.48 -36.18 -16.74
CA LEU A 179 7.02 -37.27 -17.62
C LEU A 179 6.29 -38.38 -16.86
N LYS A 180 6.66 -38.67 -15.61
CA LYS A 180 6.02 -39.69 -14.76
C LYS A 180 4.72 -39.22 -14.09
N ILE A 181 4.58 -37.92 -13.80
CA ILE A 181 3.35 -37.36 -13.22
C ILE A 181 2.16 -37.49 -14.18
N ASN A 182 2.41 -37.58 -15.49
CA ASN A 182 1.35 -37.80 -16.48
C ASN A 182 0.91 -39.26 -16.63
N THR A 183 1.56 -40.24 -15.98
CA THR A 183 1.27 -41.66 -16.29
C THR A 183 1.00 -42.60 -15.11
N SER A 184 1.30 -42.30 -13.84
CA SER A 184 0.97 -43.27 -12.79
C SER A 184 0.95 -42.77 -11.35
N ILE A 185 0.03 -41.87 -11.00
CA ILE A 185 -0.44 -41.77 -9.60
C ILE A 185 -1.96 -41.70 -9.59
N LYS A 186 -2.60 -42.85 -9.84
CA LYS A 186 -3.96 -43.12 -9.37
C LYS A 186 -3.85 -43.52 -7.90
N SER A 187 -3.41 -42.59 -7.05
CA SER A 187 -3.39 -42.83 -5.61
C SER A 187 -4.83 -42.84 -5.11
N THR A 188 -5.22 -43.93 -4.47
CA THR A 188 -6.34 -43.99 -3.54
C THR A 188 -6.03 -43.16 -2.29
N ILE A 189 -5.84 -41.85 -2.47
CA ILE A 189 -5.98 -40.89 -1.39
C ILE A 189 -7.48 -40.83 -1.14
N SER A 190 -7.90 -41.33 0.02
CA SER A 190 -9.23 -41.10 0.56
C SER A 190 -9.52 -39.61 0.41
N GLN A 191 -10.47 -39.28 -0.46
CA GLN A 191 -10.95 -37.94 -0.71
C GLN A 191 -11.62 -37.44 0.56
N TYR A 192 -10.83 -36.95 1.51
CA TYR A 192 -11.36 -36.09 2.55
C TYR A 192 -11.90 -34.86 1.81
N ASN A 193 -13.21 -34.66 1.89
CA ASN A 193 -13.87 -33.52 1.26
C ASN A 193 -13.35 -32.23 1.90
N VAL A 194 -12.27 -31.69 1.34
CA VAL A 194 -11.66 -30.41 1.73
C VAL A 194 -12.66 -29.25 1.63
N GLU A 195 -13.74 -29.45 0.88
CA GLU A 195 -14.88 -28.54 0.84
C GLU A 195 -15.54 -28.35 2.21
N ILE A 196 -15.64 -29.39 3.05
CA ILE A 196 -16.33 -29.30 4.34
C ILE A 196 -15.58 -28.37 5.31
N PRO A 197 -14.27 -28.52 5.57
CA PRO A 197 -13.51 -27.59 6.41
C PRO A 197 -13.55 -26.14 5.89
N ILE A 198 -13.52 -25.94 4.57
CA ILE A 198 -13.56 -24.60 3.95
C ILE A 198 -14.92 -23.95 4.21
N ILE A 199 -16.03 -24.66 3.98
CA ILE A 199 -17.38 -24.16 4.21
C ILE A 199 -17.58 -23.83 5.70
N ILE A 200 -17.12 -24.70 6.61
CA ILE A 200 -17.21 -24.44 8.07
C ILE A 200 -16.45 -23.16 8.43
N THR A 201 -15.23 -22.98 7.90
CA THR A 201 -14.40 -21.80 8.17
C THR A 201 -15.08 -20.52 7.69
N ILE A 202 -15.68 -20.53 6.49
CA ILE A 202 -16.41 -19.39 5.94
C ILE A 202 -17.64 -19.05 6.80
N VAL A 203 -18.43 -20.05 7.20
CA VAL A 203 -19.63 -19.84 8.03
C VAL A 203 -19.27 -19.28 9.40
N VAL A 204 -18.25 -19.83 10.07
CA VAL A 204 -17.78 -19.33 11.37
C VAL A 204 -17.28 -17.90 11.25
N THR A 205 -16.53 -17.59 10.20
CA THR A 205 -16.02 -16.24 9.94
C THR A 205 -17.15 -15.24 9.72
N LEU A 206 -18.17 -15.59 8.93
CA LEU A 206 -19.36 -14.76 8.71
C LEU A 206 -20.17 -14.53 9.99
N LEU A 207 -20.31 -15.54 10.84
CA LEU A 207 -20.97 -15.41 12.14
C LEU A 207 -20.22 -14.41 13.03
N ILE A 208 -18.89 -14.50 13.13
CA ILE A 208 -18.08 -13.56 13.90
C ILE A 208 -18.26 -12.13 13.37
N TYR A 209 -18.16 -11.93 12.05
CA TYR A 209 -18.37 -10.60 11.45
C TYR A 209 -19.77 -10.05 11.71
N SER A 210 -20.82 -10.89 11.65
CA SER A 210 -22.19 -10.47 11.94
C SER A 210 -22.37 -10.02 13.39
N LEU A 211 -21.74 -10.71 14.34
CA LEU A 211 -21.78 -10.35 15.76
C LEU A 211 -21.06 -9.03 16.02
N ILE A 212 -19.87 -8.84 15.42
CA ILE A 212 -19.13 -7.57 15.49
C ILE A 212 -19.96 -6.43 14.90
N PHE A 213 -20.62 -6.66 13.76
CA PHE A 213 -21.47 -5.65 13.12
C PHE A 213 -22.67 -5.26 14.00
N ILE A 214 -23.33 -6.24 14.65
CA ILE A 214 -24.42 -5.98 15.60
C ILE A 214 -23.90 -5.18 16.79
N MET A 215 -22.76 -5.57 17.37
CA MET A 215 -22.15 -4.84 18.49
C MET A 215 -21.77 -3.42 18.10
N TYR A 216 -21.21 -3.23 16.91
CA TYR A 216 -20.88 -1.90 16.37
C TYR A 216 -22.13 -1.05 16.21
N LYS A 217 -23.21 -1.60 15.63
CA LYS A 217 -24.48 -0.89 15.42
C LYS A 217 -25.15 -0.51 16.74
N VAL A 218 -25.12 -1.39 17.75
CA VAL A 218 -25.65 -1.13 19.10
C VAL A 218 -24.81 -0.09 19.83
N SER A 219 -23.48 -0.18 19.73
CA SER A 219 -22.58 0.80 20.33
C SER A 219 -22.75 2.18 19.72
N HIS A 220 -22.90 2.25 18.39
CA HIS A 220 -23.13 3.50 17.67
C HIS A 220 -24.52 4.09 17.97
N SER A 221 -25.56 3.28 18.08
CA SER A 221 -26.90 3.78 18.44
C SER A 221 -26.94 4.30 19.88
N LEU A 222 -26.24 3.66 20.82
CA LEU A 222 -26.05 4.16 22.18
C LEU A 222 -25.27 5.49 22.19
N SER A 223 -24.15 5.59 21.47
CA SER A 223 -23.38 6.83 21.35
C SER A 223 -24.24 7.97 20.81
N TYR A 224 -24.99 7.71 19.73
CA TYR A 224 -25.88 8.70 19.13
C TYR A 224 -26.99 9.16 20.09
N ILE A 225 -27.55 8.25 20.88
CA ILE A 225 -28.53 8.58 21.92
C ILE A 225 -27.89 9.44 23.03
N TYR A 226 -26.65 9.14 23.44
CA TYR A 226 -25.91 9.92 24.44
C TYR A 226 -25.60 11.34 23.95
N ASP A 227 -25.08 11.47 22.74
CA ASP A 227 -24.77 12.77 22.12
C ASP A 227 -26.04 13.60 21.91
N PHE A 228 -27.13 12.97 21.47
CA PHE A 228 -28.42 13.64 21.29
C PHE A 228 -29.01 14.11 22.64
N LYS A 229 -28.82 13.34 23.72
CA LYS A 229 -29.28 13.70 25.06
C LYS A 229 -28.48 14.90 25.63
N LEU A 230 -27.18 14.95 25.39
CA LEU A 230 -26.31 16.09 25.73
C LEU A 230 -26.72 17.34 24.95
N TYR A 231 -26.90 17.22 23.63
CA TYR A 231 -27.25 18.34 22.76
C TYR A 231 -28.62 18.94 23.08
N ARG A 232 -29.62 18.11 23.40
CA ARG A 232 -30.96 18.55 23.83
C ARG A 232 -30.91 19.38 25.12
N SER A 233 -29.95 19.12 26.01
CA SER A 233 -29.79 19.89 27.25
C SER A 233 -29.26 21.30 26.97
N HIS A 234 -28.26 21.44 26.11
CA HIS A 234 -27.67 22.72 25.75
C HIS A 234 -28.64 23.60 24.96
N ILE A 235 -29.41 23.01 24.03
CA ILE A 235 -30.48 23.74 23.33
C ILE A 235 -31.52 24.27 24.31
N ARG A 236 -31.95 23.46 25.29
CA ARG A 236 -32.92 23.92 26.30
C ARG A 236 -32.39 25.09 27.13
N ILE A 237 -31.10 25.08 27.48
CA ILE A 237 -30.45 26.18 28.21
C ILE A 237 -30.39 27.43 27.32
N GLY A 238 -30.03 27.28 26.03
CA GLY A 238 -30.01 28.38 25.06
C GLY A 238 -31.40 29.01 24.84
N ILE A 239 -32.43 28.20 24.66
CA ILE A 239 -33.81 28.69 24.51
C ILE A 239 -34.26 29.44 25.78
N LYS A 240 -33.91 28.93 26.98
CA LYS A 240 -34.24 29.59 28.26
C LYS A 240 -33.55 30.94 28.41
N SER A 241 -32.29 31.07 27.95
CA SER A 241 -31.55 32.34 28.00
C SER A 241 -32.11 33.37 27.02
N ILE A 242 -32.49 32.95 25.81
CA ILE A 242 -33.14 33.82 24.80
C ILE A 242 -34.50 34.29 25.33
N LYS A 243 -35.33 33.39 25.86
CA LYS A 243 -36.64 33.75 26.44
C LYS A 243 -36.50 34.77 27.58
N LYS A 244 -35.48 34.62 28.44
CA LYS A 244 -35.19 35.58 29.51
C LYS A 244 -34.81 36.97 28.95
N LYS A 245 -34.01 37.03 27.88
CA LYS A 245 -33.66 38.30 27.22
C LYS A 245 -34.89 38.99 26.62
N ILE A 246 -35.74 38.25 25.92
CA ILE A 246 -36.99 38.79 25.34
C ILE A 246 -37.90 39.35 26.43
N ASN A 247 -38.10 38.62 27.52
CA ASN A 247 -38.92 39.10 28.65
C ASN A 247 -38.34 40.37 29.29
N ASN A 248 -37.02 40.53 29.33
CA ASN A 248 -36.37 41.76 29.81
C ASN A 248 -36.63 42.93 28.85
N ILE A 249 -36.47 42.72 27.54
CA ILE A 249 -36.73 43.75 26.52
C ILE A 249 -38.20 44.19 26.60
N GLU A 250 -39.14 43.25 26.71
CA GLU A 250 -40.57 43.56 26.84
C GLU A 250 -40.86 44.40 28.10
N LYS A 251 -40.18 44.12 29.21
CA LYS A 251 -40.30 44.89 30.45
C LYS A 251 -39.74 46.30 30.31
N GLU A 252 -38.58 46.47 29.67
CA GLU A 252 -38.01 47.80 29.37
C GLU A 252 -38.93 48.58 28.43
N TRP A 253 -39.49 47.93 27.42
CA TRP A 253 -40.40 48.56 26.46
C TRP A 253 -41.69 49.05 27.13
N LYS A 254 -42.28 48.24 28.03
CA LYS A 254 -43.42 48.63 28.85
C LYS A 254 -43.12 49.85 29.75
N ASN A 255 -41.89 49.97 30.26
CA ASN A 255 -41.47 51.13 31.04
C ASN A 255 -41.31 52.39 30.17
N LEU A 256 -40.76 52.26 28.96
CA LEU A 256 -40.56 53.38 28.01
C LEU A 256 -41.88 53.93 27.45
N GLN A 257 -42.85 53.07 27.15
CA GLN A 257 -44.16 53.53 26.67
C GLN A 257 -44.93 54.35 27.72
N ASN A 258 -44.75 54.04 29.01
CA ASN A 258 -45.36 54.82 30.09
C ASN A 258 -44.75 56.24 30.22
N THR A 259 -43.53 56.48 29.75
CA THR A 259 -42.90 57.81 29.85
C THR A 259 -43.17 58.72 28.66
N ASP A 260 -43.35 58.17 27.45
CA ASP A 260 -43.51 59.00 26.23
C ASP A 260 -44.96 59.33 25.87
N ILE A 261 -45.93 58.46 26.22
CA ILE A 261 -47.36 58.74 25.96
C ILE A 261 -47.82 59.94 26.81
N PHE A 262 -47.29 60.10 28.03
CA PHE A 262 -47.64 61.22 28.90
C PHE A 262 -47.12 62.58 28.38
N ARG A 263 -46.05 62.59 27.58
CA ARG A 263 -45.45 63.83 27.08
C ARG A 263 -46.09 64.35 25.79
N ARG A 264 -46.61 63.48 24.91
CA ARG A 264 -47.26 63.93 23.65
C ARG A 264 -48.70 64.42 23.82
N ILE A 265 -49.44 63.93 24.82
CA ILE A 265 -50.83 64.35 25.03
C ILE A 265 -50.92 65.80 25.56
N ILE A 266 -49.92 66.27 26.31
CA ILE A 266 -49.92 67.63 26.91
C ILE A 266 -49.63 68.74 25.87
N TRP A 267 -49.04 68.41 24.71
CA TRP A 267 -48.60 69.42 23.74
C TRP A 267 -49.55 69.67 22.56
N ASN A 268 -50.45 68.74 22.24
CA ASN A 268 -51.38 68.89 21.10
C ASN A 268 -52.66 69.68 21.42
N GLY A 269 -52.88 70.13 22.64
CA GLY A 269 -54.05 70.95 23.02
C GLY A 269 -54.00 72.42 22.57
N ARG A 270 -52.90 72.90 21.97
CA ARG A 270 -52.71 74.33 21.64
C ARG A 270 -52.98 74.73 20.18
N TYR A 271 -53.29 73.79 19.27
CA TYR A 271 -53.39 74.08 17.83
C TYR A 271 -54.72 73.72 17.17
N ASN A 272 -55.83 73.68 17.91
CA ASN A 272 -57.16 73.61 17.28
C ASN A 272 -57.66 75.02 16.93
N ILE A 273 -57.25 75.53 15.77
CA ILE A 273 -57.87 76.68 15.12
C ILE A 273 -58.95 76.15 14.16
N LEU A 274 -60.21 76.39 14.51
CA LEU A 274 -61.39 76.11 13.70
C LEU A 274 -61.43 77.07 12.50
N TYR A 275 -61.30 76.54 11.28
CA TYR A 275 -61.69 77.27 10.07
C TYR A 275 -63.16 76.99 9.77
N TYR A 276 -64.01 77.98 10.03
CA TYR A 276 -65.30 78.14 9.37
C TYR A 276 -65.08 78.95 8.09
N SER A 277 -65.71 78.56 6.99
CA SER A 277 -65.93 79.43 5.84
C SER A 277 -67.26 79.09 5.19
N ASP A 278 -68.05 80.15 5.00
CA ASP A 278 -69.25 80.27 4.17
C ASP A 278 -68.93 80.17 2.67
#